data_AF-A0A939KIK6-F1
#
_entry.id   AF-A0A939KIK6-F1
#
_cell.length_a   1.000
_cell.length_b   1.000
_cell.length_c   1.000
_cell.angle_alpha   90.00
_cell.angle_beta   90.00
_cell.angle_gamma   90.00
#
_symmetry.space_group_name_H-M   'P 1'
#
loop_
_entity.id
_entity.type
_entity.pdbx_description
1 polymer ?
#
loop_
_entity_poly.entity_id
_entity_poly.type
_entity_poly.pdbx_seq_one_letter_code
_entity_poly.pdbx_strand_id
1 'polypeptide(L)'
;MENGKKPSALMAIGIILLLLGNTVILWSKMEHLENELLNVRNSISSISFGNDTYGMEQRIMEEIRKEASILESSETALAFRNNKLQVKVSLVPKVLNEGDTFYVVSGYEKVEARKIDEVTFVASLAMNTKKPMELYVVTETQEGTIQEKLPEVYLEQFLSVNLWSSSIHEERTLQLELSAAMEESSAFLEELDEAKVRVYDRIGKEIMEIPLEEKDPNNSLKEEDFGFKYSAFEVNLPDELFDMEYFNVKAVLKNYGITMVSDEIFSFSKDGSALEGVGGSGFQIFYDN
;
A
#
# COMPACT_ATOMS: atom_id res chain seq x y z
N MET A 1 16.60 -48.25 91.58
CA MET A 1 17.17 -48.35 90.22
C MET A 1 16.18 -47.74 89.26
N GLU A 2 16.54 -46.56 88.77
CA GLU A 2 15.83 -45.78 87.77
C GLU A 2 15.94 -46.45 86.38
N ASN A 3 15.03 -46.06 85.48
CA ASN A 3 15.11 -46.20 84.00
C ASN A 3 14.30 -47.33 83.33
N GLY A 4 13.00 -47.39 83.64
CA GLY A 4 11.98 -48.05 82.80
C GLY A 4 11.19 -47.10 81.87
N LYS A 5 11.57 -45.81 81.75
CA LYS A 5 10.88 -44.80 80.89
C LYS A 5 11.57 -44.59 79.54
N LYS A 6 12.02 -45.65 78.88
CA LYS A 6 12.65 -45.57 77.54
C LYS A 6 11.76 -45.90 76.32
N PRO A 7 10.56 -46.53 76.42
CA PRO A 7 9.75 -46.76 75.21
C PRO A 7 8.90 -45.54 74.80
N SER A 8 8.59 -44.63 75.72
CA SER A 8 7.75 -43.46 75.44
C SER A 8 8.47 -42.35 74.66
N ALA A 9 9.77 -42.13 74.93
CA ALA A 9 10.56 -41.13 74.20
C ALA A 9 10.80 -41.53 72.74
N LEU A 10 11.04 -42.81 72.46
CA LEU A 10 11.19 -43.34 71.10
C LEU A 10 9.88 -43.21 70.30
N MET A 11 8.74 -43.45 70.94
CA MET A 11 7.43 -43.31 70.29
C MET A 11 7.11 -41.84 70.00
N ALA A 12 7.43 -40.92 70.91
CA ALA A 12 7.28 -39.48 70.70
C ALA A 12 8.17 -38.96 69.55
N ILE A 13 9.42 -39.42 69.47
CA ILE A 13 10.32 -39.09 68.35
C ILE A 13 9.78 -39.63 67.03
N GLY A 14 9.24 -40.86 67.02
CA GLY A 14 8.61 -41.44 65.83
C GLY A 14 7.43 -40.62 65.32
N ILE A 15 6.58 -40.12 66.22
CA ILE A 15 5.43 -39.25 65.86
C ILE A 15 5.90 -37.90 65.33
N ILE A 16 6.93 -37.30 65.95
CA ILE A 16 7.50 -36.02 65.48
C ILE A 16 8.12 -36.18 64.08
N LEU A 17 8.83 -37.27 63.82
CA LEU A 17 9.39 -37.56 62.49
C LEU A 17 8.29 -37.79 61.44
N LEU A 18 7.18 -38.45 61.83
CA LEU A 18 6.01 -38.63 60.96
C LEU A 18 5.33 -37.30 60.63
N LEU A 19 5.18 -36.40 61.61
CA LEU A 19 4.63 -35.07 61.43
C LEU A 19 5.54 -34.20 60.54
N LEU A 20 6.85 -34.27 60.73
CA LEU A 20 7.83 -33.59 59.87
C LEU A 20 7.77 -34.12 58.43
N GLY A 21 7.69 -35.44 58.25
CA GLY A 21 7.53 -36.05 56.93
C GLY A 21 6.25 -35.61 56.22
N ASN A 22 5.12 -35.59 56.93
CA ASN A 22 3.87 -35.11 56.38
C ASN A 22 3.92 -33.61 56.03
N THR A 23 4.64 -32.81 56.81
CA THR A 23 4.81 -31.37 56.54
C THR A 23 5.61 -31.14 55.26
N VAL A 24 6.67 -31.92 55.04
CA VAL A 24 7.47 -31.86 53.80
C VAL A 24 6.64 -32.28 52.57
N ILE A 25 5.81 -33.32 52.69
CA ILE A 25 4.92 -33.75 51.61
C ILE A 25 3.88 -32.68 51.29
N LEU A 26 3.33 -32.00 52.30
CA LEU A 26 2.39 -30.90 52.11
C LEU A 26 3.04 -29.70 51.42
N TRP A 27 4.28 -29.36 51.78
CA TRP A 27 5.06 -28.32 51.12
C TRP A 27 5.31 -28.63 49.64
N SER A 28 5.73 -29.86 49.34
CA SER A 28 5.91 -30.32 47.96
C SER A 28 4.62 -30.23 47.13
N LYS A 29 3.47 -30.58 47.71
CA LYS A 29 2.18 -30.45 47.03
C LYS A 29 1.77 -28.99 46.80
N MET A 30 2.09 -28.10 47.75
CA MET A 30 1.83 -26.67 47.61
C MET A 30 2.68 -26.05 46.51
N GLU A 31 3.96 -26.40 46.44
CA GLU A 31 4.88 -25.94 45.40
C GLU A 31 4.51 -26.49 44.01
N HIS A 32 3.98 -27.72 43.94
CA HIS A 32 3.45 -28.28 42.70
C HIS A 32 2.19 -27.54 42.24
N LEU A 33 1.26 -27.26 43.15
CA LEU A 33 0.05 -26.49 42.86
C LEU A 33 0.36 -25.04 42.48
N GLU A 34 1.36 -24.41 43.10
CA GLU A 34 1.81 -23.06 42.76
C GLU A 34 2.45 -23.02 41.37
N ASN A 35 3.23 -24.04 41.01
CA ASN A 35 3.77 -24.20 39.66
C ASN A 35 2.68 -24.47 38.62
N GLU A 36 1.65 -25.28 38.93
CA GLU A 36 0.49 -25.45 38.05
C GLU A 36 -0.31 -24.15 37.91
N LEU A 37 -0.50 -23.38 38.99
CA LEU A 37 -1.15 -22.07 38.94
C LEU A 37 -0.34 -21.06 38.12
N LEU A 38 0.98 -21.06 38.22
CA LEU A 38 1.86 -20.24 37.40
C LEU A 38 1.81 -20.67 35.93
N ASN A 39 1.78 -21.96 35.64
CA ASN A 39 1.64 -22.47 34.27
C ASN A 39 0.27 -22.16 33.66
N VAL A 40 -0.80 -22.26 34.45
CA VAL A 40 -2.16 -21.86 34.04
C VAL A 40 -2.23 -20.35 33.87
N ARG A 41 -1.65 -19.56 34.78
CA ARG A 41 -1.58 -18.10 34.65
C ARG A 41 -0.76 -17.67 33.44
N ASN A 42 0.36 -18.34 33.15
CA ASN A 42 1.19 -18.08 31.98
C ASN A 42 0.47 -18.49 30.68
N SER A 43 -0.31 -19.57 30.71
CA SER A 43 -1.16 -20.01 29.60
C SER A 43 -2.35 -19.06 29.38
N ILE A 44 -2.94 -18.52 30.46
CA ILE A 44 -4.00 -17.51 30.38
C ILE A 44 -3.43 -16.17 29.91
N SER A 45 -2.21 -15.79 30.32
CA SER A 45 -1.55 -14.58 29.83
C SER A 45 -1.10 -14.69 28.38
N SER A 46 -0.74 -15.88 27.89
CA SER A 46 -0.47 -16.09 26.46
C SER A 46 -1.76 -16.11 25.63
N ILE A 47 -2.90 -16.47 26.23
CA ILE A 47 -4.22 -16.36 25.60
C ILE A 47 -4.74 -14.91 25.62
N SER A 48 -4.41 -14.08 26.63
CA SER A 48 -4.90 -12.69 26.72
C SER A 48 -4.01 -11.63 26.04
N PHE A 49 -2.86 -12.01 25.48
CA PHE A 49 -1.95 -11.12 24.73
C PHE A 49 -1.58 -11.69 23.36
N GLY A 50 -2.36 -12.64 22.83
CA GLY A 50 -2.21 -13.18 21.49
C GLY A 50 -3.13 -12.45 20.51
N ASN A 51 -2.54 -11.69 19.59
CA ASN A 51 -3.17 -11.03 18.44
C ASN A 51 -3.84 -12.01 17.42
N ASP A 52 -4.14 -13.24 17.82
CA ASP A 52 -4.63 -14.29 16.91
C ASP A 52 -6.14 -14.23 16.66
N THR A 53 -6.93 -13.61 17.56
CA THR A 53 -8.38 -13.49 17.36
C THR A 53 -8.72 -12.53 16.21
N TYR A 54 -8.00 -11.41 16.09
CA TYR A 54 -8.19 -10.46 14.98
C TYR A 54 -7.77 -11.05 13.64
N GLY A 55 -6.67 -11.80 13.58
CA GLY A 55 -6.22 -12.46 12.35
C GLY A 55 -7.12 -13.63 11.94
N MET A 56 -7.68 -14.36 12.92
CA MET A 56 -8.59 -15.47 12.68
C MET A 56 -10.00 -14.99 12.31
N GLU A 57 -10.50 -13.91 12.92
CA GLU A 57 -11.73 -13.23 12.49
C GLU A 57 -11.61 -12.68 11.07
N GLN A 58 -10.48 -12.06 10.71
CA GLN A 58 -10.25 -11.61 9.33
C GLN A 58 -10.24 -12.77 8.34
N ARG A 59 -9.54 -13.88 8.66
CA ARG A 59 -9.51 -15.07 7.80
C ARG A 59 -10.89 -15.71 7.66
N ILE A 60 -11.65 -15.84 8.74
CA ILE A 60 -13.01 -16.39 8.72
C ILE A 60 -13.95 -15.47 7.93
N MET A 61 -13.86 -14.15 8.12
CA MET A 61 -14.66 -13.20 7.34
C MET A 61 -14.28 -13.19 5.87
N GLU A 62 -13.00 -13.37 5.54
CA GLU A 62 -12.53 -13.49 4.17
C GLU A 62 -12.97 -14.82 3.53
N GLU A 63 -12.93 -15.93 4.27
CA GLU A 63 -13.47 -17.24 3.83
C GLU A 63 -14.99 -17.19 3.65
N ILE A 64 -15.74 -16.60 4.60
CA ILE A 64 -17.19 -16.42 4.47
C ILE A 64 -17.51 -15.53 3.27
N ARG A 65 -16.76 -14.44 3.06
CA ARG A 65 -16.95 -13.57 1.89
C ARG A 65 -16.62 -14.31 0.59
N LYS A 66 -15.55 -15.11 0.58
CA LYS A 66 -15.19 -15.96 -0.57
C LYS A 66 -16.25 -17.02 -0.83
N GLU A 67 -16.83 -17.66 0.17
CA GLU A 67 -17.92 -18.63 -0.02
C GLU A 67 -19.21 -17.97 -0.50
N ALA A 68 -19.57 -16.80 0.06
CA ALA A 68 -20.76 -16.03 -0.32
C ALA A 68 -20.64 -15.29 -1.67
N SER A 69 -19.42 -15.14 -2.20
CA SER A 69 -19.18 -14.52 -3.51
C SER A 69 -19.81 -15.34 -4.64
N ILE A 70 -20.40 -14.66 -5.60
CA ILE A 70 -20.85 -15.27 -6.86
C ILE A 70 -19.70 -15.48 -7.85
N LEU A 71 -18.53 -14.90 -7.55
CA LEU A 71 -17.33 -14.94 -8.38
C LEU A 71 -16.32 -15.94 -7.80
N GLU A 72 -15.72 -16.73 -8.69
CA GLU A 72 -14.54 -17.53 -8.37
C GLU A 72 -13.32 -16.61 -8.25
N SER A 73 -13.20 -15.65 -9.19
CA SER A 73 -12.20 -14.60 -9.13
C SER A 73 -12.69 -13.30 -9.78
N SER A 74 -12.09 -12.20 -9.35
CA SER A 74 -12.26 -10.88 -9.94
C SER A 74 -10.92 -10.17 -9.95
N GLU A 75 -10.53 -9.61 -11.09
CA GLU A 75 -9.33 -8.80 -11.22
C GLU A 75 -9.67 -7.41 -11.76
N THR A 76 -9.05 -6.39 -11.18
CA THR A 76 -9.17 -5.00 -11.61
C THR A 76 -7.82 -4.52 -12.10
N ALA A 77 -7.76 -3.99 -13.31
CA ALA A 77 -6.57 -3.39 -13.89
C ALA A 77 -6.90 -2.00 -14.43
N LEU A 78 -5.90 -1.12 -14.47
CA LEU A 78 -6.03 0.16 -15.14
C LEU A 78 -5.54 0.04 -16.58
N ALA A 79 -6.22 0.75 -17.48
CA ALA A 79 -5.82 0.82 -18.87
C ALA A 79 -6.03 2.25 -19.38
N PHE A 80 -5.01 2.77 -20.07
CA PHE A 80 -5.13 4.01 -20.82
C PHE A 80 -5.60 3.67 -22.23
N ARG A 81 -6.81 4.11 -22.59
CA ARG A 81 -7.39 3.88 -23.92
C ARG A 81 -8.18 5.08 -24.40
N ASN A 82 -7.93 5.49 -25.65
CA ASN A 82 -8.59 6.63 -26.30
C ASN A 82 -8.45 7.93 -25.48
N ASN A 83 -7.24 8.17 -25.01
CA ASN A 83 -6.86 9.28 -24.14
C ASN A 83 -7.69 9.39 -22.85
N LYS A 84 -8.14 8.26 -22.32
CA LYS A 84 -8.89 8.19 -21.07
C LYS A 84 -8.38 7.05 -20.23
N LEU A 85 -8.30 7.29 -18.92
CA LEU A 85 -8.09 6.24 -17.96
C LEU A 85 -9.37 5.41 -17.82
N GLN A 86 -9.25 4.10 -17.95
CA GLN A 86 -10.33 3.14 -17.81
C GLN A 86 -9.97 2.09 -16.77
N VAL A 87 -10.95 1.69 -15.97
CA VAL A 87 -10.84 0.50 -15.14
C VAL A 87 -11.36 -0.69 -15.94
N LYS A 88 -10.49 -1.67 -16.18
CA LYS A 88 -10.86 -2.95 -16.75
C LYS A 88 -11.12 -3.93 -15.61
N VAL A 89 -12.28 -4.58 -15.66
CA VAL A 89 -12.68 -5.59 -14.68
C VAL A 89 -12.83 -6.92 -15.40
N SER A 90 -12.05 -7.91 -14.96
CA SER A 90 -12.16 -9.31 -15.40
C SER A 90 -12.88 -10.10 -14.32
N LEU A 91 -13.87 -10.89 -14.73
CA LEU A 91 -14.75 -11.64 -13.84
C LEU A 91 -14.77 -13.11 -14.25
N VAL A 92 -14.65 -13.99 -13.27
CA VAL A 92 -14.86 -15.44 -13.44
C VAL A 92 -15.97 -15.86 -12.47
N PRO A 93 -17.17 -16.21 -12.94
CA PRO A 93 -18.26 -16.65 -12.08
C PRO A 93 -18.03 -18.10 -11.62
N LYS A 94 -18.44 -18.44 -10.40
CA LYS A 94 -18.34 -19.82 -9.89
C LYS A 94 -19.26 -20.79 -10.61
N VAL A 95 -20.43 -20.30 -11.00
CA VAL A 95 -21.46 -21.05 -11.70
C VAL A 95 -21.90 -20.21 -12.88
N LEU A 96 -21.83 -20.81 -14.07
CA LEU A 96 -22.25 -20.17 -15.31
C LEU A 96 -23.51 -20.88 -15.81
N ASN A 97 -24.67 -20.22 -15.71
CA ASN A 97 -25.90 -20.75 -16.30
C ASN A 97 -26.16 -20.12 -17.66
N GLU A 98 -26.90 -20.84 -18.51
CA GLU A 98 -27.33 -20.30 -19.79
C GLU A 98 -28.29 -19.11 -19.61
N GLY A 99 -27.94 -17.98 -20.22
CA GLY A 99 -28.73 -16.75 -20.18
C GLY A 99 -28.34 -15.77 -19.07
N ASP A 100 -27.37 -16.11 -18.22
CA ASP A 100 -26.85 -15.18 -17.22
C ASP A 100 -26.12 -14.02 -17.91
N THR A 101 -26.38 -12.79 -17.46
CA THR A 101 -25.70 -11.58 -17.92
C THR A 101 -25.00 -10.88 -16.77
N PHE A 102 -23.78 -10.42 -17.03
CA PHE A 102 -22.92 -9.79 -16.03
C PHE A 102 -22.74 -8.33 -16.39
N TYR A 103 -22.92 -7.45 -15.41
CA TYR A 103 -22.69 -6.02 -15.56
C TYR A 103 -21.72 -5.57 -14.49
N VAL A 104 -20.84 -4.64 -14.85
CA VAL A 104 -20.03 -3.89 -13.90
C VAL A 104 -20.61 -2.50 -13.79
N VAL A 105 -20.81 -2.06 -12.54
CA VAL A 105 -21.48 -0.81 -12.20
C VAL A 105 -20.55 0.05 -11.36
N SER A 106 -20.47 1.33 -11.70
CA SER A 106 -19.86 2.35 -10.85
C SER A 106 -20.72 3.62 -10.85
N GLY A 107 -21.23 3.98 -9.67
CA GLY A 107 -22.18 5.10 -9.55
C GLY A 107 -23.41 4.90 -10.44
N TYR A 108 -23.53 5.71 -11.49
CA TYR A 108 -24.63 5.64 -12.48
C TYR A 108 -24.25 4.92 -13.78
N GLU A 109 -22.98 4.57 -13.96
CA GLU A 109 -22.51 3.88 -15.15
C GLU A 109 -22.68 2.37 -14.97
N LYS A 110 -23.38 1.72 -15.91
CA LYS A 110 -23.58 0.27 -15.97
C LYS A 110 -23.08 -0.21 -17.33
N VAL A 111 -22.08 -1.08 -17.33
CA VAL A 111 -21.48 -1.65 -18.55
C VAL A 111 -21.61 -3.16 -18.51
N GLU A 112 -22.16 -3.74 -19.58
CA GLU A 112 -22.25 -5.20 -19.73
C GLU A 112 -20.85 -5.79 -19.97
N ALA A 113 -20.49 -6.79 -19.16
CA ALA A 113 -19.24 -7.52 -19.29
C ALA A 113 -19.33 -8.49 -20.46
N ARG A 114 -18.39 -8.37 -21.39
CA ARG A 114 -18.35 -9.20 -22.59
C ARG A 114 -17.55 -10.46 -22.31
N LYS A 115 -18.11 -11.59 -22.73
CA LYS A 115 -17.42 -12.88 -22.70
C LYS A 115 -16.20 -12.85 -23.63
N ILE A 116 -15.01 -13.12 -23.08
CA ILE A 116 -13.75 -13.17 -23.86
C ILE A 116 -13.29 -14.59 -24.14
N ASP A 117 -13.60 -15.53 -23.25
CA ASP A 117 -13.36 -16.96 -23.39
C ASP A 117 -14.54 -17.74 -22.77
N GLU A 118 -14.44 -19.06 -22.60
CA GLU A 118 -15.56 -19.88 -22.10
C GLU A 118 -16.05 -19.50 -20.69
N VAL A 119 -15.19 -18.92 -19.84
CA VAL A 119 -15.46 -18.68 -18.41
C VAL A 119 -15.24 -17.24 -17.98
N THR A 120 -14.50 -16.44 -18.75
CA THR A 120 -14.08 -15.09 -18.37
C THR A 120 -14.91 -14.02 -19.07
N PHE A 121 -15.34 -13.03 -18.28
CA PHE A 121 -16.08 -11.86 -18.74
C PHE A 121 -15.29 -10.60 -18.42
N VAL A 122 -15.30 -9.64 -19.34
CA VAL A 122 -14.55 -8.39 -19.19
C VAL A 122 -15.45 -7.19 -19.45
N ALA A 123 -15.44 -6.24 -18.53
CA ALA A 123 -16.00 -4.91 -18.71
C ALA A 123 -14.90 -3.84 -18.63
N SER A 124 -15.15 -2.67 -19.22
CA SER A 124 -14.29 -1.51 -19.07
C SER A 124 -15.15 -0.28 -18.84
N LEU A 125 -14.84 0.46 -17.79
CA LEU A 125 -15.54 1.67 -17.39
C LEU A 125 -14.56 2.84 -17.42
N ALA A 126 -15.05 4.02 -17.77
CA ALA A 126 -14.24 5.22 -17.63
C ALA A 126 -13.99 5.50 -16.14
N MET A 127 -12.73 5.70 -15.77
CA MET A 127 -12.40 6.05 -14.39
C MET A 127 -12.63 7.54 -14.18
N ASN A 128 -13.38 7.88 -13.12
CA ASN A 128 -13.40 9.26 -12.63
C ASN A 128 -12.23 9.43 -11.65
N THR A 129 -11.24 10.23 -12.03
CA THR A 129 -10.02 10.41 -11.25
C THR A 129 -10.28 11.04 -9.88
N LYS A 130 -11.39 11.76 -9.68
CA LYS A 130 -11.64 12.55 -8.46
C LYS A 130 -11.90 11.76 -7.17
N LYS A 131 -12.24 10.46 -7.26
CA LYS A 131 -12.62 9.65 -6.11
C LYS A 131 -12.19 8.19 -6.32
N PRO A 132 -11.91 7.44 -5.24
CA PRO A 132 -11.81 5.99 -5.32
C PRO A 132 -13.05 5.43 -6.02
N MET A 133 -12.83 4.52 -6.96
CA MET A 133 -13.92 3.96 -7.76
C MET A 133 -14.51 2.77 -7.02
N GLU A 134 -15.73 2.94 -6.51
CA GLU A 134 -16.52 1.82 -6.02
C GLU A 134 -17.10 1.06 -7.21
N LEU A 135 -16.85 -0.25 -7.23
CA LEU A 135 -17.29 -1.14 -8.30
C LEU A 135 -18.20 -2.23 -7.74
N TYR A 136 -19.26 -2.51 -8.49
CA TYR A 136 -20.17 -3.59 -8.20
C TYR A 136 -20.31 -4.48 -9.43
N VAL A 137 -20.42 -5.77 -9.20
CA VAL A 137 -20.88 -6.72 -10.21
C VAL A 137 -22.35 -6.96 -9.97
N VAL A 138 -23.15 -6.81 -11.02
CA VAL A 138 -24.56 -7.15 -11.03
C VAL A 138 -24.74 -8.32 -11.99
N THR A 139 -25.23 -9.44 -11.48
CA THR A 139 -25.58 -10.60 -12.28
C THR A 139 -27.09 -10.69 -12.38
N GLU A 140 -27.60 -10.67 -13.61
CA GLU A 140 -29.01 -10.92 -13.90
C GLU A 140 -29.15 -12.37 -14.35
N THR A 141 -29.85 -13.16 -13.55
CA THR A 141 -30.17 -14.57 -13.79
C THR A 141 -31.67 -14.73 -14.03
N GLN A 142 -32.11 -15.95 -14.37
CA GLN A 142 -33.53 -16.27 -14.48
C GLN A 142 -34.28 -16.18 -13.13
N GLU A 143 -33.56 -16.32 -12.01
CA GLU A 143 -34.12 -16.32 -10.66
C GLU A 143 -34.15 -14.91 -10.03
N GLY A 144 -33.41 -13.96 -10.59
CA GLY A 144 -33.41 -12.58 -10.14
C GLY A 144 -32.10 -11.85 -10.40
N THR A 145 -31.86 -10.81 -9.61
CA THR A 145 -30.65 -9.99 -9.71
C THR A 145 -29.84 -10.11 -8.45
N ILE A 146 -28.54 -10.40 -8.59
CA ILE A 146 -27.58 -10.47 -7.49
C ILE A 146 -26.55 -9.36 -7.70
N GLN A 147 -26.13 -8.72 -6.60
CA GLN A 147 -25.12 -7.67 -6.62
C GLN A 147 -24.00 -7.97 -5.62
N GLU A 148 -22.75 -7.85 -6.08
CA GLU A 148 -21.55 -8.04 -5.26
C GLU A 148 -20.65 -6.80 -5.34
N LYS A 149 -20.15 -6.31 -4.19
CA LYS A 149 -19.18 -5.19 -4.13
C LYS A 149 -17.76 -5.74 -4.33
N LEU A 150 -17.08 -5.24 -5.37
CA LEU A 150 -15.68 -5.52 -5.64
C LEU A 150 -14.75 -4.70 -4.73
N PRO A 151 -13.45 -5.05 -4.65
CA PRO A 151 -12.46 -4.20 -4.02
C PRO A 151 -12.47 -2.77 -4.60
N GLU A 152 -12.28 -1.79 -3.75
CA GLU A 152 -12.18 -0.39 -4.16
C GLU A 152 -10.88 -0.18 -4.94
N VAL A 153 -10.96 0.55 -6.05
CA VAL A 153 -9.82 0.83 -6.91
C VAL A 153 -9.25 2.21 -6.57
N TYR A 154 -8.00 2.23 -6.13
CA TYR A 154 -7.22 3.42 -5.81
C TYR A 154 -6.17 3.64 -6.90
N LEU A 155 -6.17 4.83 -7.52
CA LEU A 155 -5.25 5.12 -8.64
C LEU A 155 -3.78 5.00 -8.21
N GLU A 156 -3.48 5.38 -6.97
CA GLU A 156 -2.14 5.38 -6.41
C GLU A 156 -1.51 3.98 -6.36
N GLN A 157 -2.32 2.91 -6.47
CA GLN A 157 -1.83 1.53 -6.52
C GLN A 157 -1.26 1.12 -7.89
N PHE A 158 -1.57 1.88 -8.95
CA PHE A 158 -1.23 1.55 -10.33
C PHE A 158 -0.32 2.60 -11.00
N LEU A 159 -0.09 3.74 -10.34
CA LEU A 159 0.81 4.79 -10.81
C LEU A 159 2.03 4.90 -9.92
N SER A 160 3.18 4.54 -10.47
CA SER A 160 4.49 4.61 -9.85
C SER A 160 5.52 5.08 -10.88
N VAL A 161 5.87 6.36 -10.76
CA VAL A 161 6.92 7.02 -11.54
C VAL A 161 8.04 7.40 -10.58
N ASN A 162 9.25 6.93 -10.87
CA ASN A 162 10.45 7.35 -10.16
C ASN A 162 11.02 8.58 -10.85
N LEU A 163 11.60 9.47 -10.07
CA LEU A 163 12.25 10.70 -10.53
C LEU A 163 13.66 10.77 -9.98
N TRP A 164 14.59 11.09 -10.86
CA TRP A 164 15.93 11.51 -10.50
C TRP A 164 16.20 12.89 -11.08
N SER A 165 16.85 13.75 -10.30
CA SER A 165 17.23 15.09 -10.73
C SER A 165 18.70 15.36 -10.46
N SER A 166 19.34 16.07 -11.39
CA SER A 166 20.68 16.62 -11.20
C SER A 166 20.73 18.06 -11.71
N SER A 167 21.60 18.85 -11.09
CA SER A 167 21.84 20.24 -11.51
C SER A 167 23.24 20.39 -12.07
N ILE A 168 23.36 20.97 -13.26
CA ILE A 168 24.63 21.41 -13.83
C ILE A 168 24.82 22.87 -13.42
N HIS A 169 25.59 23.08 -12.35
CA HIS A 169 25.64 24.36 -11.65
C HIS A 169 26.18 25.52 -12.49
N GLU A 170 27.11 25.23 -13.41
CA GLU A 170 27.69 26.22 -14.32
C GLU A 170 26.69 26.69 -15.39
N GLU A 171 25.74 25.83 -15.76
CA GLU A 171 24.79 26.06 -16.85
C GLU A 171 23.38 26.45 -16.33
N ARG A 172 23.17 26.41 -15.00
CA ARG A 172 21.86 26.65 -14.34
C ARG A 172 20.77 25.73 -14.88
N THR A 173 21.20 24.56 -15.33
CA THR A 173 20.35 23.57 -15.97
C THR A 173 19.99 22.49 -14.97
N LEU A 174 18.71 22.14 -14.91
CA LEU A 174 18.23 20.94 -14.23
C LEU A 174 17.94 19.87 -15.26
N GLN A 175 18.52 18.69 -15.04
CA GLN A 175 18.19 17.47 -15.78
C GLN A 175 17.30 16.59 -14.92
N LEU A 176 16.22 16.09 -15.50
CA LEU A 176 15.25 15.22 -14.85
C LEU A 176 15.15 13.93 -15.64
N GLU A 177 15.25 12.82 -14.94
CA GLU A 177 15.09 11.48 -15.50
C GLU A 177 13.90 10.80 -14.82
N LEU A 178 12.94 10.34 -15.61
CA LEU A 178 11.73 9.67 -15.16
C LEU A 178 11.76 8.20 -15.58
N SER A 179 11.36 7.30 -14.67
CA SER A 179 11.16 5.89 -15.01
C SER A 179 9.83 5.36 -14.50
N ALA A 180 9.15 4.56 -15.33
CA ALA A 180 7.92 3.90 -14.97
C ALA A 180 8.20 2.53 -14.33
N ALA A 181 7.77 2.36 -13.08
CA ALA A 181 7.90 1.07 -12.38
C ALA A 181 6.83 0.05 -12.77
N MET A 182 5.75 0.49 -13.44
CA MET A 182 4.61 -0.33 -13.86
C MET A 182 4.22 -0.04 -15.32
N GLU A 183 3.56 -0.98 -15.99
CA GLU A 183 3.11 -0.84 -17.38
C GLU A 183 2.12 0.34 -17.54
N GLU A 184 1.24 0.52 -16.57
CA GLU A 184 0.28 1.63 -16.55
C GLU A 184 0.99 2.99 -16.45
N SER A 185 2.06 3.04 -15.65
CA SER A 185 2.88 4.25 -15.52
C SER A 185 3.66 4.55 -16.80
N SER A 186 4.01 3.51 -17.57
CA SER A 186 4.65 3.67 -18.88
C SER A 186 3.72 4.37 -19.86
N ALA A 187 2.47 3.93 -19.95
CA ALA A 187 1.46 4.57 -20.79
C ALA A 187 1.15 6.02 -20.35
N PHE A 188 1.19 6.32 -19.04
CA PHE A 188 1.08 7.69 -18.54
C PHE A 188 2.22 8.59 -19.03
N LEU A 189 3.46 8.10 -18.97
CA LEU A 189 4.66 8.85 -19.41
C LEU A 189 4.72 9.00 -20.94
N GLU A 190 4.30 8.00 -21.70
CA GLU A 190 4.34 8.02 -23.17
C GLU A 190 3.42 9.08 -23.79
N GLU A 191 2.29 9.36 -23.14
CA GLU A 191 1.30 10.30 -23.66
C GLU A 191 1.22 11.61 -22.83
N LEU A 192 2.29 12.00 -22.13
CA LEU A 192 2.32 13.20 -21.28
C LEU A 192 1.78 14.43 -22.03
N ASP A 193 0.76 15.06 -21.45
CA ASP A 193 0.14 16.28 -21.98
C ASP A 193 0.94 17.53 -21.55
N GLU A 194 1.40 17.53 -20.29
CA GLU A 194 2.21 18.61 -19.74
C GLU A 194 3.34 18.07 -18.86
N ALA A 195 4.55 18.58 -19.09
CA ALA A 195 5.70 18.38 -18.23
C ALA A 195 6.35 19.74 -17.97
N LYS A 196 6.45 20.13 -16.70
CA LYS A 196 7.01 21.44 -16.30
C LYS A 196 7.64 21.37 -14.92
N VAL A 197 8.39 22.42 -14.58
CA VAL A 197 8.80 22.70 -13.21
C VAL A 197 8.07 23.91 -12.66
N ARG A 198 7.76 23.86 -11.38
CA ARG A 198 7.23 24.97 -10.59
C ARG A 198 8.28 25.43 -9.60
N VAL A 199 8.50 26.74 -9.54
CA VAL A 199 9.44 27.37 -8.63
C VAL A 199 8.67 28.04 -7.50
N TYR A 200 9.11 27.81 -6.26
CA TYR A 200 8.51 28.38 -5.06
C TYR A 200 9.54 29.20 -4.29
N ASP A 201 9.07 30.28 -3.64
CA ASP A 201 9.88 31.09 -2.74
C ASP A 201 9.98 30.47 -1.33
N ARG A 202 10.66 31.18 -0.42
CA ARG A 202 10.88 30.76 0.98
C ARG A 202 9.60 30.52 1.78
N ILE A 203 8.49 31.18 1.42
CA ILE A 203 7.21 31.01 2.12
C ILE A 203 6.31 29.99 1.41
N GLY A 204 6.81 29.31 0.38
CA GLY A 204 6.08 28.30 -0.38
C GLY A 204 5.10 28.89 -1.40
N LYS A 205 5.24 30.17 -1.76
CA LYS A 205 4.43 30.78 -2.81
C LYS A 205 5.05 30.45 -4.17
N GLU A 206 4.23 29.97 -5.09
CA GLU A 206 4.63 29.77 -6.49
C GLU A 206 4.97 31.11 -7.14
N ILE A 207 6.14 31.19 -7.77
CA ILE A 207 6.66 32.40 -8.41
C ILE A 207 6.86 32.23 -9.92
N MET A 208 6.99 31.01 -10.41
CA MET A 208 7.26 30.73 -11.81
C MET A 208 6.89 29.31 -12.19
N GLU A 209 6.42 29.14 -13.43
CA GLU A 209 6.30 27.84 -14.09
C GLU A 209 7.18 27.85 -15.35
N ILE A 210 7.95 26.79 -15.57
CA ILE A 210 8.84 26.66 -16.73
C ILE A 210 8.60 25.27 -17.37
N PRO A 211 8.25 25.19 -18.67
CA PRO A 211 8.06 23.91 -19.34
C PRO A 211 9.37 23.11 -19.37
N LEU A 212 9.26 21.79 -19.25
CA LEU A 212 10.37 20.87 -19.43
C LEU A 212 10.56 20.60 -20.93
N GLU A 213 11.82 20.56 -21.36
CA GLU A 213 12.20 20.16 -22.72
C GLU A 213 12.60 18.69 -22.73
N GLU A 214 11.91 17.86 -23.52
CA GLU A 214 12.26 16.46 -23.67
C GLU A 214 13.64 16.30 -24.35
N LYS A 215 14.44 15.35 -23.86
CA LYS A 215 15.78 15.03 -24.35
C LYS A 215 15.83 13.59 -24.83
N ASP A 216 16.80 13.30 -25.70
CA ASP A 216 17.04 11.94 -26.15
C ASP A 216 17.46 11.06 -24.95
N PRO A 217 16.67 10.02 -24.61
CA PRO A 217 16.95 9.15 -23.48
C PRO A 217 18.27 8.38 -23.59
N ASN A 218 18.87 8.29 -24.78
CA ASN A 218 20.16 7.62 -24.98
C ASN A 218 21.37 8.38 -24.41
N ASN A 219 21.17 9.62 -23.93
CA ASN A 219 22.18 10.39 -23.20
C ASN A 219 22.02 10.30 -21.67
N SER A 220 21.38 9.23 -21.18
CA SER A 220 21.21 8.95 -19.75
C SER A 220 22.55 9.00 -18.99
N LEU A 221 22.52 9.59 -17.80
CA LEU A 221 23.67 9.61 -16.88
C LEU A 221 23.84 8.29 -16.10
N LYS A 222 22.94 7.31 -16.28
CA LYS A 222 22.92 6.01 -15.59
C LYS A 222 22.76 4.81 -16.53
N GLU A 223 23.44 3.71 -16.20
CA GLU A 223 23.23 2.36 -16.76
C GLU A 223 22.24 1.56 -15.88
N GLU A 224 21.03 2.09 -15.61
CA GLU A 224 20.04 1.39 -14.76
C GLU A 224 18.97 0.66 -15.59
N ASP A 225 18.38 -0.40 -15.02
CA ASP A 225 17.22 -1.10 -15.58
C ASP A 225 15.98 -0.21 -15.37
N PHE A 226 15.61 0.56 -16.39
CA PHE A 226 14.62 1.65 -16.30
C PHE A 226 13.15 1.20 -16.19
N GLY A 227 12.89 -0.05 -15.83
CA GLY A 227 11.54 -0.59 -15.75
C GLY A 227 10.84 -0.58 -17.11
N PHE A 228 9.58 -0.16 -17.14
CA PHE A 228 8.72 -0.25 -18.33
C PHE A 228 8.91 0.89 -19.33
N LYS A 229 9.39 2.06 -18.89
CA LYS A 229 9.61 3.25 -19.74
C LYS A 229 10.57 4.21 -19.07
N TYR A 230 11.32 4.93 -19.88
CA TYR A 230 12.21 6.00 -19.48
C TYR A 230 11.97 7.25 -20.32
N SER A 231 12.01 8.41 -19.67
CA SER A 231 11.91 9.72 -20.29
C SER A 231 12.90 10.68 -19.64
N ALA A 232 13.63 11.45 -20.45
CA ALA A 232 14.60 12.43 -19.98
C ALA A 232 14.14 13.84 -20.36
N PHE A 233 14.32 14.78 -19.43
CA PHE A 233 13.92 16.16 -19.58
C PHE A 233 15.02 17.11 -19.09
N GLU A 234 14.99 18.33 -19.60
CA GLU A 234 15.88 19.41 -19.19
C GLU A 234 15.10 20.71 -19.00
N VAL A 235 15.56 21.55 -18.09
CA VAL A 235 15.10 22.94 -17.98
C VAL A 235 16.23 23.85 -17.56
N ASN A 236 16.33 24.99 -18.25
CA ASN A 236 17.25 26.07 -17.89
C ASN A 236 16.54 27.03 -16.93
N LEU A 237 17.09 27.19 -15.73
CA LEU A 237 16.56 28.10 -14.72
C LEU A 237 16.99 29.55 -15.03
N PRO A 238 16.04 30.51 -15.09
CA PRO A 238 16.36 31.91 -15.36
C PRO A 238 17.29 32.53 -14.34
N ASP A 239 18.11 33.47 -14.81
CA ASP A 239 19.16 34.08 -14.00
C ASP A 239 18.61 34.85 -12.80
N GLU A 240 17.42 35.44 -12.95
CA GLU A 240 16.76 36.24 -11.92
C GLU A 240 16.41 35.43 -10.66
N LEU A 241 16.27 34.11 -10.78
CA LEU A 241 16.02 33.24 -9.62
C LEU A 241 17.23 33.21 -8.67
N PHE A 242 18.44 33.32 -9.21
CA PHE A 242 19.69 33.26 -8.43
C PHE A 242 20.03 34.58 -7.72
N ASP A 243 19.29 35.66 -8.00
CA ASP A 243 19.35 36.90 -7.23
C ASP A 243 18.57 36.81 -5.90
N MET A 244 17.66 35.83 -5.78
CA MET A 244 16.83 35.61 -4.61
C MET A 244 17.62 35.08 -3.42
N GLU A 245 17.06 35.23 -2.20
CA GLU A 245 17.65 34.61 -1.00
C GLU A 245 17.52 33.09 -1.02
N TYR A 246 16.35 32.58 -1.45
CA TYR A 246 16.03 31.16 -1.50
C TYR A 246 14.93 30.89 -2.52
N PHE A 247 15.03 29.75 -3.21
CA PHE A 247 13.92 29.16 -3.95
C PHE A 247 14.04 27.63 -3.97
N ASN A 248 12.93 26.94 -4.22
CA ASN A 248 12.93 25.52 -4.54
C ASN A 248 12.10 25.22 -5.79
N VAL A 249 12.34 24.04 -6.35
CA VAL A 249 11.78 23.60 -7.62
C VAL A 249 11.11 22.25 -7.40
N LYS A 250 9.94 22.06 -8.01
CA LYS A 250 9.22 20.78 -8.06
C LYS A 250 8.83 20.46 -9.50
N ALA A 251 8.91 19.20 -9.89
CA ALA A 251 8.40 18.72 -11.17
C ALA A 251 6.88 18.56 -11.11
N VAL A 252 6.21 18.86 -12.21
CA VAL A 252 4.78 18.64 -12.42
C VAL A 252 4.57 17.93 -13.74
N LEU A 253 3.92 16.77 -13.67
CA LEU A 253 3.56 15.96 -14.82
C LEU A 253 2.05 15.87 -14.87
N LYS A 254 1.46 16.04 -16.05
CA LYS A 254 0.01 15.99 -16.21
C LYS A 254 -0.37 15.15 -17.40
N ASN A 255 -1.35 14.28 -17.18
CA ASN A 255 -2.01 13.54 -18.23
C ASN A 255 -3.35 13.00 -17.72
N TYR A 256 -4.33 12.76 -18.60
CA TYR A 256 -5.56 12.05 -18.28
C TYR A 256 -6.36 12.56 -17.07
N GLY A 257 -6.31 13.87 -16.79
CA GLY A 257 -6.99 14.46 -15.63
C GLY A 257 -6.30 14.15 -14.29
N ILE A 258 -5.02 13.75 -14.34
CA ILE A 258 -4.15 13.45 -13.22
C ILE A 258 -2.96 14.40 -13.30
N THR A 259 -2.67 15.06 -12.19
CA THR A 259 -1.48 15.89 -12.00
C THR A 259 -0.58 15.24 -10.95
N MET A 260 0.61 14.83 -11.33
CA MET A 260 1.64 14.32 -10.42
C MET A 260 2.61 15.47 -10.10
N VAL A 261 2.75 15.82 -8.82
CA VAL A 261 3.70 16.83 -8.34
C VAL A 261 4.77 16.16 -7.51
N SER A 262 6.03 16.32 -7.88
CA SER A 262 7.12 15.72 -7.12
C SER A 262 7.30 16.41 -5.77
N ASP A 263 8.08 15.78 -4.90
CA ASP A 263 8.77 16.49 -3.85
C ASP A 263 9.74 17.55 -4.43
N GLU A 264 10.44 18.28 -3.56
CA GLU A 264 11.51 19.19 -4.01
C GLU A 264 12.54 18.40 -4.83
N ILE A 265 12.91 18.92 -6.00
CA ILE A 265 13.92 18.31 -6.90
C ILE A 265 15.20 19.12 -6.93
N PHE A 266 15.13 20.39 -6.51
CA PHE A 266 16.24 21.32 -6.41
C PHE A 266 15.87 22.44 -5.45
N SER A 267 16.84 22.90 -4.66
CA SER A 267 16.76 24.18 -3.96
C SER A 267 18.06 24.95 -4.04
N PHE A 268 17.93 26.25 -3.91
CA PHE A 268 19.01 27.21 -3.87
C PHE A 268 18.86 28.08 -2.63
N SER A 269 19.97 28.33 -1.94
CA SER A 269 20.07 29.35 -0.90
C SER A 269 21.36 30.14 -1.01
N LYS A 270 21.27 31.48 -0.94
CA LYS A 270 22.40 32.39 -1.07
C LYS A 270 23.43 32.27 0.06
N ASP A 271 23.01 31.79 1.22
CA ASP A 271 23.89 31.52 2.37
C ASP A 271 24.64 30.18 2.27
N GLY A 272 24.42 29.42 1.18
CA GLY A 272 25.06 28.12 0.96
C GLY A 272 24.50 26.99 1.80
N SER A 273 23.39 27.19 2.53
CA SER A 273 22.77 26.15 3.37
C SER A 273 21.96 25.11 2.59
N ALA A 274 21.65 25.37 1.32
CA ALA A 274 20.89 24.47 0.45
C ALA A 274 21.60 24.30 -0.89
N LEU A 275 22.29 23.17 -1.05
CA LEU A 275 22.80 22.66 -2.31
C LEU A 275 22.80 21.13 -2.22
N GLU A 276 21.84 20.48 -2.85
CA GLU A 276 22.00 19.17 -3.50
C GLU A 276 20.65 18.78 -4.14
N GLY A 277 20.71 18.21 -5.35
CA GLY A 277 19.55 17.62 -6.01
C GLY A 277 18.94 16.57 -5.08
N VAL A 278 17.71 16.82 -4.67
CA VAL A 278 17.01 15.90 -3.78
C VAL A 278 16.53 14.74 -4.66
N GLY A 279 17.08 13.55 -4.43
CA GLY A 279 16.50 12.31 -4.94
C GLY A 279 15.14 12.10 -4.27
N GLY A 280 14.11 12.74 -4.81
CA GLY A 280 12.73 12.62 -4.32
C GLY A 280 12.16 11.26 -4.72
N SER A 281 11.77 10.43 -3.76
CA SER A 281 11.24 9.10 -4.02
C SER A 281 9.73 9.08 -4.29
N GLY A 282 9.13 10.19 -4.75
CA GLY A 282 7.68 10.18 -4.96
C GLY A 282 7.10 11.41 -5.64
N PHE A 283 6.01 11.15 -6.34
CA PHE A 283 5.03 12.15 -6.75
C PHE A 283 3.79 12.06 -5.87
N GLN A 284 3.28 13.22 -5.48
CA GLN A 284 1.92 13.36 -4.98
C GLN A 284 0.96 13.44 -6.15
N ILE A 285 -0.10 12.64 -6.11
CA ILE A 285 -1.09 12.55 -7.18
C ILE A 285 -2.28 13.45 -6.83
N PHE A 286 -2.64 14.33 -7.75
CA PHE A 286 -3.78 15.23 -7.70
C PHE A 286 -4.71 14.99 -8.88
N TYR A 287 -5.97 15.38 -8.70
CA TYR A 287 -7.03 15.16 -9.68
C TYR A 287 -7.50 16.50 -10.24
N ASP A 288 -7.54 16.62 -11.56
CA ASP A 288 -8.00 17.84 -12.22
C ASP A 288 -9.52 18.04 -12.04
N ASN A 289 -9.93 19.31 -11.93
CA ASN A 289 -11.33 19.72 -11.76
C ASN A 289 -12.13 19.73 -13.06
#